data_AF-A0A962MDG6-F1
#
_entry.id   AF-A0A962MDG6-F1
#
_cell.length_a   1.000
_cell.length_b   1.000
_cell.length_c   1.000
_cell.angle_alpha   90.00
_cell.angle_beta   90.00
_cell.angle_gamma   90.00
#
_symmetry.space_group_name_H-M   'P 1'
#
loop_
_entity.id
_entity.type
_entity.pdbx_description
1 polymer ?
#
loop_
_entity_poly.entity_id
_entity_poly.type
_entity_poly.pdbx_seq_one_letter_code
_entity_poly.pdbx_strand_id
1 'polypeptide(L)'
;HAVRVLRLRQGAPVILFNGQGGEYQASLCEIGKRSAQARIEAFVEREAEALLPVTLGQCISKSEHMDFAVQKATELGVAAIQPLFSERSTSSLQGERLQKKWSHWRGIIVNACEQCGRNRLPLLHAPLELESWLQETTPTALRLVLAPAARHSLRQLPAPSTSGGVSLLIGPEGGLSEQEIKLAQANGFTAIGLGPRILRTETAALTALTAVLTLWGDLA
;
A
#
# COMPACT_ATOMS: atom_id res chain seq x y z
N HIS A 1 11.07 -0.81 20.21
CA HIS A 1 11.67 -1.71 19.21
C HIS A 1 13.20 -1.82 19.40
N ALA A 2 13.97 -0.74 19.17
CA ALA A 2 15.44 -0.68 19.24
C ALA A 2 16.15 -1.39 20.42
N VAL A 3 15.75 -1.11 21.67
CA VAL A 3 16.46 -1.64 22.86
C VAL A 3 16.12 -3.09 23.19
N ARG A 4 14.86 -3.50 22.99
CA ARG A 4 14.38 -4.82 23.44
C ARG A 4 14.41 -5.89 22.36
N VAL A 5 14.07 -5.50 21.12
CA VAL A 5 13.99 -6.42 19.97
C VAL A 5 15.35 -6.47 19.29
N LEU A 6 15.88 -5.32 18.86
CA LEU A 6 17.18 -5.23 18.19
C LEU A 6 18.38 -5.25 19.16
N ARG A 7 18.12 -5.12 20.47
CA ARG A 7 19.14 -5.17 21.54
C ARG A 7 20.28 -4.18 21.34
N LEU A 8 19.99 -3.01 20.76
CA LEU A 8 20.96 -1.95 20.55
C LEU A 8 21.48 -1.40 21.88
N ARG A 9 22.77 -1.03 21.89
CA ARG A 9 23.45 -0.49 23.07
C ARG A 9 23.55 1.04 22.99
N GLN A 10 23.89 1.67 24.11
CA GLN A 10 24.26 3.08 24.13
C GLN A 10 25.43 3.33 23.17
N GLY A 11 25.39 4.43 22.45
CA GLY A 11 26.32 4.79 21.37
C GLY A 11 25.97 4.17 20.02
N ALA A 12 24.99 3.25 19.92
CA ALA A 12 24.65 2.65 18.64
C ALA A 12 24.04 3.70 17.68
N PRO A 13 24.48 3.71 16.41
CA PRO A 13 23.88 4.57 15.39
C PRO A 13 22.47 4.07 15.06
N VAL A 14 21.56 5.01 14.85
CA VAL A 14 20.19 4.77 14.41
C VAL A 14 19.82 5.81 13.35
N ILE A 15 18.94 5.40 12.44
CA ILE A 15 18.30 6.31 11.49
C ILE A 15 16.86 6.49 11.95
N LEU A 16 16.45 7.75 12.13
CA LEU A 16 15.09 8.11 12.48
C LEU A 16 14.44 8.81 11.28
N PHE A 17 13.14 8.63 11.11
CA PHE A 17 12.35 9.36 10.13
C PHE A 17 11.01 9.77 10.77
N ASN A 18 10.44 10.86 10.28
CA ASN A 18 9.19 11.43 10.82
C ASN A 18 8.00 11.28 9.85
N GLY A 19 8.19 10.64 8.69
CA GLY A 19 7.18 10.46 7.66
C GLY A 19 7.01 11.65 6.71
N GLN A 20 7.81 12.72 6.86
CA GLN A 20 7.73 13.93 6.03
C GLN A 20 8.81 13.99 4.94
N GLY A 21 9.52 12.89 4.71
CA GLY A 21 10.70 12.82 3.84
C GLY A 21 11.99 13.19 4.58
N GLY A 22 13.12 12.79 4.00
CA GLY A 22 14.42 12.90 4.64
C GLY A 22 14.57 11.97 5.85
N GLU A 23 15.78 11.95 6.41
CA GLU A 23 16.18 11.08 7.50
C GLU A 23 17.06 11.82 8.49
N TYR A 24 17.04 11.38 9.75
CA TYR A 24 17.85 11.92 10.82
C TYR A 24 18.84 10.86 11.30
N GLN A 25 20.12 11.12 11.05
CA GLN A 25 21.19 10.35 11.65
C GLN A 25 21.25 10.69 13.14
N ALA A 26 21.26 9.67 13.98
CA ALA A 26 21.24 9.84 15.42
C ALA A 26 22.01 8.73 16.13
N SER A 27 22.38 8.97 17.38
CA SER A 27 23.01 7.97 18.25
C SER A 27 22.21 7.79 19.55
N LEU A 28 22.05 6.54 19.98
CA LEU A 28 21.37 6.22 21.25
C LEU A 28 22.23 6.71 22.43
N CYS A 29 21.77 7.73 23.14
CA CYS A 29 22.52 8.36 24.22
C CYS A 29 22.16 7.81 25.60
N GLU A 30 20.93 7.39 25.83
CA GLU A 30 20.49 6.83 27.11
C GLU A 30 19.51 5.68 26.91
N ILE A 31 19.63 4.63 27.72
CA ILE A 31 18.75 3.46 27.70
C ILE A 31 18.26 3.19 29.12
N GLY A 32 16.97 3.40 29.35
CA GLY A 32 16.27 3.01 30.57
C GLY A 32 15.52 1.68 30.41
N LYS A 33 14.87 1.20 31.49
CA LYS A 33 14.07 -0.04 31.46
C LYS A 33 12.89 0.01 30.45
N ARG A 34 12.33 1.20 30.21
CA ARG A 34 11.17 1.45 29.32
C ARG A 34 11.32 2.69 28.43
N SER A 35 12.48 3.35 28.45
CA SER A 35 12.75 4.57 27.70
C SER A 35 14.08 4.43 26.96
N ALA A 36 14.22 5.15 25.86
CA ALA A 36 15.49 5.36 25.19
C ALA A 36 15.54 6.82 24.70
N GLN A 37 16.70 7.45 24.75
CA GLN A 37 16.93 8.76 24.19
C GLN A 37 17.95 8.65 23.06
N ALA A 38 17.70 9.37 21.97
CA ALA A 38 18.64 9.48 20.86
C ALA A 38 18.98 10.95 20.64
N ARG A 39 20.24 11.24 20.31
CA ARG A 39 20.69 12.58 19.91
C ARG A 39 20.75 12.63 18.40
N ILE A 40 20.08 13.62 17.81
CA ILE A 40 20.15 13.89 16.36
C ILE A 40 21.52 14.53 16.07
N GLU A 41 22.21 14.00 15.08
CA GLU A 41 23.55 14.43 14.66
C GLU A 41 23.48 15.19 13.33
N ALA A 42 22.69 14.69 12.37
CA ALA A 42 22.53 15.31 11.07
C ALA A 42 21.16 15.00 10.46
N PHE A 43 20.67 15.92 9.63
CA PHE A 43 19.58 15.67 8.70
C PHE A 43 20.14 15.33 7.32
N VAL A 44 19.57 14.32 6.68
CA VAL A 44 19.91 13.87 5.33
C VAL A 44 18.67 14.01 4.46
N GLU A 45 18.78 14.83 3.42
CA GLU A 45 17.74 14.97 2.40
C GLU A 45 17.81 13.77 1.43
N ARG A 46 17.20 12.66 1.86
CA ARG A 46 16.98 11.45 1.06
C ARG A 46 15.50 11.37 0.72
N GLU A 47 15.16 10.93 -0.49
CA GLU A 47 13.80 10.57 -0.87
C GLU A 47 13.80 9.12 -1.38
N ALA A 48 12.84 8.33 -0.92
CA ALA A 48 12.77 6.88 -1.19
C ALA A 48 11.39 6.48 -1.76
N GLU A 49 10.67 7.45 -2.31
CA GLU A 49 9.31 7.30 -2.79
C GLU A 49 9.26 7.21 -4.31
N ALA A 50 8.33 6.38 -4.80
CA ALA A 50 8.12 6.23 -6.23
C ALA A 50 7.63 7.53 -6.87
N LEU A 51 8.13 7.83 -8.06
CA LEU A 51 7.71 9.02 -8.83
C LEU A 51 6.25 8.96 -9.27
N LEU A 52 5.71 7.75 -9.45
CA LEU A 52 4.32 7.52 -9.82
C LEU A 52 3.51 7.15 -8.57
N PRO A 53 2.64 8.03 -8.06
CA PRO A 53 1.82 7.69 -6.90
C PRO A 53 0.77 6.65 -7.30
N VAL A 54 0.77 5.52 -6.60
CA VAL A 54 -0.22 4.45 -6.78
C VAL A 54 -1.07 4.32 -5.53
N THR A 55 -2.39 4.38 -5.71
CA THR A 55 -3.39 4.05 -4.67
C THR A 55 -3.90 2.64 -4.90
N LEU A 56 -3.66 1.76 -3.95
CA LEU A 56 -4.16 0.39 -3.95
C LEU A 56 -5.52 0.32 -3.25
N GLY A 57 -6.60 0.24 -4.02
CA GLY A 57 -7.93 -0.16 -3.57
C GLY A 57 -7.98 -1.67 -3.35
N GLN A 58 -7.69 -2.10 -2.12
CA GLN A 58 -7.63 -3.51 -1.75
C GLN A 58 -8.92 -3.93 -1.05
N CYS A 59 -9.73 -4.76 -1.71
CA CYS A 59 -10.87 -5.37 -1.05
C CYS A 59 -10.41 -6.25 0.12
N ILE A 60 -11.09 -6.12 1.26
CA ILE A 60 -10.71 -6.77 2.50
C ILE A 60 -10.85 -8.28 2.36
N SER A 61 -9.72 -8.96 2.52
CA SER A 61 -9.56 -10.41 2.43
C SER A 61 -9.35 -11.02 3.83
N LYS A 62 -9.09 -12.32 3.90
CA LYS A 62 -8.63 -12.96 5.15
C LYS A 62 -7.36 -12.27 5.68
N SER A 63 -7.23 -12.29 7.00
CA SER A 63 -6.20 -11.55 7.74
C SER A 63 -4.79 -11.73 7.17
N GLU A 64 -4.36 -12.97 6.89
CA GLU A 64 -3.00 -13.26 6.42
C GLU A 64 -2.72 -12.67 5.04
N HIS A 65 -3.68 -12.74 4.10
CA HIS A 65 -3.51 -12.21 2.75
C HIS A 65 -3.49 -10.68 2.75
N MET A 66 -4.35 -10.06 3.58
CA MET A 66 -4.40 -8.60 3.70
C MET A 66 -3.12 -8.06 4.34
N ASP A 67 -2.65 -8.69 5.41
CA ASP A 67 -1.41 -8.31 6.10
C ASP A 67 -0.21 -8.42 5.15
N PHE A 68 -0.14 -9.50 4.36
CA PHE A 68 0.90 -9.68 3.35
C PHE A 68 0.82 -8.64 2.23
N ALA A 69 -0.38 -8.37 1.70
CA ALA A 69 -0.58 -7.36 0.66
C ALA A 69 -0.18 -5.95 1.15
N VAL A 70 -0.58 -5.56 2.37
CA VAL A 70 -0.22 -4.28 2.97
C VAL A 70 1.30 -4.16 3.17
N GLN A 71 1.94 -5.19 3.71
CA GLN A 71 3.38 -5.21 3.91
C GLN A 71 4.12 -5.05 2.57
N LYS A 72 3.80 -5.89 1.60
CA LYS A 72 4.54 -5.94 0.33
C LYS A 72 4.21 -4.79 -0.59
N ALA A 73 3.00 -4.26 -0.57
CA ALA A 73 2.68 -3.01 -1.28
C ALA A 73 3.47 -1.83 -0.71
N THR A 74 3.66 -1.78 0.61
CA THR A 74 4.51 -0.76 1.26
C THR A 74 5.96 -0.88 0.81
N GLU A 75 6.52 -2.10 0.84
CA GLU A 75 7.89 -2.35 0.36
C GLU A 75 8.07 -1.98 -1.12
N LEU A 76 7.06 -2.22 -1.96
CA LEU A 76 7.07 -1.88 -3.39
C LEU A 76 6.87 -0.40 -3.68
N GLY A 77 6.63 0.47 -2.70
CA GLY A 77 6.49 1.91 -2.94
C GLY A 77 5.06 2.41 -3.19
N VAL A 78 4.02 1.68 -2.74
CA VAL A 78 2.64 2.17 -2.83
C VAL A 78 2.49 3.52 -2.10
N ALA A 79 1.78 4.48 -2.68
CA ALA A 79 1.57 5.80 -2.08
C ALA A 79 0.41 5.81 -1.08
N ALA A 80 -0.66 5.07 -1.39
CA ALA A 80 -1.82 4.95 -0.51
C ALA A 80 -2.47 3.57 -0.61
N ILE A 81 -3.11 3.14 0.49
CA ILE A 81 -3.92 1.93 0.55
C ILE A 81 -5.32 2.32 1.00
N GLN A 82 -6.31 1.97 0.18
CA GLN A 82 -7.72 2.10 0.49
C GLN A 82 -8.29 0.69 0.73
N PRO A 83 -8.56 0.31 2.00
CA PRO A 83 -9.29 -0.92 2.28
C PRO A 83 -10.74 -0.78 1.81
N LEU A 84 -11.26 -1.80 1.12
CA LEU A 84 -12.60 -1.76 0.53
C LEU A 84 -13.47 -2.92 1.02
N PHE A 85 -14.72 -2.64 1.35
CA PHE A 85 -15.76 -3.65 1.48
C PHE A 85 -16.35 -3.93 0.10
N SER A 86 -16.40 -5.20 -0.27
CA SER A 86 -17.00 -5.69 -1.51
C SER A 86 -17.99 -6.81 -1.19
N GLU A 87 -18.84 -7.17 -2.15
CA GLU A 87 -19.87 -8.19 -2.01
C GLU A 87 -19.31 -9.52 -1.47
N ARG A 88 -18.11 -9.88 -1.93
CA ARG A 88 -17.42 -11.13 -1.58
C ARG A 88 -16.33 -10.96 -0.52
N SER A 89 -16.25 -9.80 0.12
CA SER A 89 -15.36 -9.57 1.25
C SER A 89 -15.91 -10.19 2.54
N THR A 90 -15.05 -10.49 3.52
CA THR A 90 -15.52 -11.08 4.78
C THR A 90 -16.40 -10.09 5.56
N SER A 91 -17.70 -10.35 5.57
CA SER A 91 -18.80 -9.42 5.87
C SER A 91 -19.04 -9.07 7.36
N SER A 92 -18.04 -9.17 8.24
CA SER A 92 -18.26 -9.00 9.70
C SER A 92 -17.35 -8.01 10.43
N LEU A 93 -16.62 -7.15 9.70
CA LEU A 93 -15.72 -6.17 10.32
C LEU A 93 -16.43 -4.83 10.52
N GLN A 94 -16.90 -4.58 11.75
CA GLN A 94 -17.50 -3.30 12.12
C GLN A 94 -17.01 -2.83 13.50
N GLY A 95 -17.19 -1.54 13.78
CA GLY A 95 -16.89 -0.91 15.07
C GLY A 95 -15.45 -1.16 15.55
N GLU A 96 -15.31 -1.59 16.80
CA GLU A 96 -14.00 -1.79 17.45
C GLU A 96 -13.12 -2.81 16.71
N ARG A 97 -13.71 -3.83 16.09
CA ARG A 97 -12.96 -4.83 15.30
C ARG A 97 -12.32 -4.21 14.06
N LEU A 98 -13.04 -3.31 13.39
CA LEU A 98 -12.55 -2.59 12.22
C LEU A 98 -11.40 -1.65 12.61
N GLN A 99 -11.56 -0.91 13.72
CA GLN A 99 -10.52 -0.02 14.23
C GLN A 99 -9.24 -0.78 14.64
N LYS A 100 -9.39 -1.94 15.28
CA LYS A 100 -8.26 -2.82 15.61
C LYS A 100 -7.54 -3.31 14.34
N LYS A 101 -8.30 -3.71 13.31
CA LYS A 101 -7.73 -4.12 12.03
C LYS A 101 -6.98 -3.00 11.32
N TRP A 102 -7.59 -1.82 11.26
CA TRP A 102 -6.94 -0.64 10.68
C TRP A 102 -5.65 -0.29 11.42
N SER A 103 -5.68 -0.29 12.77
CA SER A 103 -4.50 0.00 13.59
C SER A 103 -3.39 -1.05 13.39
N HIS A 104 -3.77 -2.32 13.24
CA HIS A 104 -2.86 -3.41 12.92
C HIS A 104 -2.18 -3.20 11.56
N TRP A 105 -2.94 -2.89 10.51
CA TRP A 105 -2.38 -2.60 9.18
C TRP A 105 -1.48 -1.37 9.18
N ARG A 106 -1.84 -0.32 9.93
CA ARG A 106 -0.95 0.83 10.13
C ARG A 106 0.37 0.43 10.79
N GLY A 107 0.33 -0.46 11.77
CA GLY A 107 1.54 -1.03 12.38
C GLY A 107 2.41 -1.79 11.39
N ILE A 108 1.79 -2.57 10.49
CA ILE A 108 2.49 -3.26 9.39
C ILE A 108 3.18 -2.26 8.47
N ILE A 109 2.49 -1.19 8.07
CA ILE A 109 3.04 -0.13 7.20
C ILE A 109 4.27 0.51 7.85
N VAL A 110 4.19 0.88 9.13
CA VAL A 110 5.32 1.46 9.88
C VAL A 110 6.52 0.52 9.88
N ASN A 111 6.30 -0.75 10.26
CA ASN A 111 7.37 -1.75 10.29
C ASN A 111 7.97 -2.02 8.90
N ALA A 112 7.14 -2.02 7.85
CA ALA A 112 7.61 -2.19 6.48
C ALA A 112 8.47 -0.99 6.02
N CYS A 113 8.06 0.24 6.33
CA CYS A 113 8.85 1.44 6.03
C CYS A 113 10.19 1.44 6.77
N GLU A 114 10.20 1.07 8.06
CA GLU A 114 11.42 0.89 8.85
C GLU A 114 12.37 -0.14 8.21
N GLN A 115 11.83 -1.20 7.60
CA GLN A 115 12.62 -2.28 7.01
C GLN A 115 13.13 -1.97 5.60
N CYS A 116 12.28 -1.41 4.73
CA CYS A 116 12.64 -1.09 3.34
C CYS A 116 13.33 0.27 3.18
N GLY A 117 13.40 1.06 4.27
CA GLY A 117 14.04 2.38 4.26
C GLY A 117 13.18 3.44 3.56
N ARG A 118 11.86 3.29 3.54
CA ARG A 118 10.96 4.39 3.15
C ARG A 118 10.87 5.38 4.29
N ASN A 119 10.95 6.66 3.95
CA ASN A 119 10.93 7.77 4.91
C ASN A 119 9.62 8.56 4.87
N ARG A 120 8.66 8.14 4.04
CA ARG A 120 7.25 8.50 4.12
C ARG A 120 6.41 7.25 4.35
N LEU A 121 5.38 7.40 5.18
CA LEU A 121 4.40 6.32 5.36
C LEU A 121 3.35 6.42 4.25
N PRO A 122 3.02 5.31 3.55
CA PRO A 122 1.81 5.23 2.75
C PRO A 122 0.59 5.70 3.53
N LEU A 123 -0.28 6.45 2.87
CA LEU A 123 -1.55 6.85 3.46
C LEU A 123 -2.47 5.62 3.54
N LEU A 124 -2.82 5.21 4.77
CA LEU A 124 -3.84 4.20 4.99
C LEU A 124 -5.19 4.88 5.24
N HIS A 125 -6.09 4.81 4.27
CA HIS A 125 -7.42 5.39 4.39
C HIS A 125 -8.32 4.58 5.35
N ALA A 126 -9.39 5.20 5.83
CA ALA A 126 -10.44 4.47 6.53
C ALA A 126 -11.12 3.49 5.56
N PRO A 127 -11.49 2.27 6.01
CA PRO A 127 -12.21 1.33 5.17
C PRO A 127 -13.51 1.91 4.63
N LEU A 128 -13.81 1.67 3.35
CA LEU A 128 -14.92 2.27 2.63
C LEU A 128 -15.65 1.21 1.80
N GLU A 129 -16.95 1.40 1.53
CA GLU A 129 -17.68 0.56 0.58
C GLU A 129 -17.14 0.76 -0.85
N LEU A 130 -17.00 -0.32 -1.62
CA LEU A 130 -16.48 -0.29 -2.99
C LEU A 130 -17.24 0.73 -3.84
N GLU A 131 -18.57 0.71 -3.80
CA GLU A 131 -19.40 1.61 -4.59
C GLU A 131 -19.10 3.10 -4.31
N SER A 132 -18.92 3.45 -3.04
CA SER A 132 -18.58 4.80 -2.61
C SER A 132 -17.21 5.24 -3.12
N TRP A 133 -16.21 4.33 -3.08
CA TRP A 133 -14.89 4.63 -3.60
C TRP A 133 -14.87 4.80 -5.12
N LEU A 134 -15.64 4.00 -5.85
CA LEU A 134 -15.76 4.12 -7.30
C LEU A 134 -16.35 5.46 -7.74
N GLN A 135 -17.25 6.03 -6.93
CA GLN A 135 -17.90 7.32 -7.19
C GLN A 135 -17.02 8.53 -6.85
N GLU A 136 -15.85 8.34 -6.23
CA GLU A 136 -14.94 9.45 -5.93
C GLU A 136 -14.51 10.16 -7.23
N THR A 137 -14.71 11.48 -7.23
CA THR A 137 -14.38 12.34 -8.37
C THR A 137 -12.94 12.81 -8.37
N THR A 138 -12.14 12.40 -7.37
CA THR A 138 -10.72 12.73 -7.29
C THR A 138 -10.05 12.32 -8.60
N PRO A 139 -9.49 13.27 -9.36
CA PRO A 139 -8.88 12.97 -10.64
C PRO A 139 -7.70 12.03 -10.43
N THR A 140 -7.79 10.84 -11.01
CA THR A 140 -6.65 9.92 -11.14
C THR A 140 -6.34 9.73 -12.63
N ALA A 141 -5.07 9.78 -12.99
CA ALA A 141 -4.67 9.73 -14.41
C ALA A 141 -5.00 8.39 -15.05
N LEU A 142 -5.01 7.31 -14.26
CA LEU A 142 -5.40 5.98 -14.70
C LEU A 142 -6.07 5.21 -13.57
N ARG A 143 -7.21 4.58 -13.88
CA ARG A 143 -7.95 3.71 -12.97
C ARG A 143 -7.98 2.31 -13.57
N LEU A 144 -7.52 1.31 -12.83
CA LEU A 144 -7.40 -0.08 -13.29
C LEU A 144 -8.13 -1.02 -12.36
N VAL A 145 -8.88 -1.96 -12.92
CA VAL A 145 -9.50 -3.06 -12.16
C VAL A 145 -8.97 -4.38 -12.68
N LEU A 146 -8.54 -5.26 -11.78
CA LEU A 146 -8.17 -6.61 -12.18
C LEU A 146 -9.41 -7.45 -12.44
N ALA A 147 -9.54 -7.92 -13.67
CA ALA A 147 -10.61 -8.82 -14.08
C ALA A 147 -9.98 -10.02 -14.83
N PRO A 148 -10.12 -11.26 -14.32
CA PRO A 148 -9.51 -12.44 -14.94
C PRO A 148 -9.89 -12.65 -16.42
N ALA A 149 -11.09 -12.22 -16.81
CA ALA A 149 -11.60 -12.33 -18.18
C ALA A 149 -11.20 -11.16 -19.10
N ALA A 150 -10.49 -10.14 -18.59
CA ALA A 150 -10.11 -8.99 -19.39
C ALA A 150 -9.05 -9.37 -20.44
N ARG A 151 -9.27 -8.90 -21.67
CA ARG A 151 -8.36 -9.11 -22.80
C ARG A 151 -7.28 -8.03 -22.90
N HIS A 152 -7.47 -6.89 -22.23
CA HIS A 152 -6.51 -5.79 -22.24
C HIS A 152 -5.32 -6.14 -21.35
N SER A 153 -4.12 -6.01 -21.92
CA SER A 153 -2.87 -6.08 -21.17
C SER A 153 -2.47 -4.69 -20.69
N LEU A 154 -1.90 -4.59 -19.49
CA LEU A 154 -1.33 -3.35 -18.97
C LEU A 154 -0.34 -2.70 -19.96
N ARG A 155 0.43 -3.51 -20.72
CA ARG A 155 1.41 -3.03 -21.71
C ARG A 155 0.79 -2.29 -22.91
N GLN A 156 -0.49 -2.46 -23.16
CA GLN A 156 -1.20 -1.83 -24.27
C GLN A 156 -1.77 -0.47 -23.90
N LEU A 157 -1.73 -0.10 -22.62
CA LEU A 157 -2.24 1.18 -22.15
C LEU A 157 -1.16 2.26 -22.31
N PRO A 158 -1.56 3.50 -22.64
CA PRO A 158 -0.63 4.62 -22.66
C PRO A 158 -0.12 4.89 -21.24
N ALA A 159 1.10 5.43 -21.15
CA ALA A 159 1.64 5.85 -19.86
C ALA A 159 0.74 6.94 -19.25
N PRO A 160 0.38 6.83 -17.96
CA PRO A 160 -0.41 7.85 -17.28
C PRO A 160 0.41 9.13 -17.07
N SER A 161 -0.27 10.26 -16.92
CA SER A 161 0.37 11.46 -16.39
C SER A 161 0.81 11.21 -14.94
N THR A 162 2.08 11.50 -14.64
CA THR A 162 2.63 11.35 -13.28
C THR A 162 1.88 12.20 -12.25
N SER A 163 1.35 13.35 -12.66
CA SER A 163 0.61 14.27 -11.78
C SER A 163 -0.75 13.73 -11.30
N GLY A 164 -1.31 12.71 -11.95
CA GLY A 164 -2.61 12.13 -11.56
C GLY A 164 -2.52 10.73 -10.96
N GLY A 165 -1.36 10.09 -10.94
CA GLY A 165 -1.17 8.76 -10.35
C GLY A 165 -2.04 7.64 -10.94
N VAL A 166 -2.03 6.49 -10.27
CA VAL A 166 -2.78 5.29 -10.68
C VAL A 166 -3.63 4.76 -9.52
N SER A 167 -4.90 4.47 -9.77
CA SER A 167 -5.76 3.71 -8.86
C SER A 167 -5.81 2.24 -9.30
N LEU A 168 -5.46 1.31 -8.42
CA LEU A 168 -5.51 -0.13 -8.65
C LEU A 168 -6.59 -0.76 -7.79
N LEU A 169 -7.63 -1.34 -8.39
CA LEU A 169 -8.67 -2.09 -7.70
C LEU A 169 -8.40 -3.59 -7.75
N ILE A 170 -8.28 -4.21 -6.58
CA ILE A 170 -8.05 -5.64 -6.40
C ILE A 170 -9.16 -6.25 -5.54
N GLY A 171 -9.86 -7.25 -6.08
CA GLY A 171 -10.90 -7.99 -5.38
C GLY A 171 -10.38 -8.91 -4.27
N PRO A 172 -11.27 -9.40 -3.37
CA PRO A 172 -10.93 -10.37 -2.32
C PRO A 172 -10.71 -11.77 -2.92
N GLU A 173 -10.54 -12.80 -2.09
CA GLU A 173 -10.27 -14.17 -2.57
C GLU A 173 -11.38 -14.73 -3.48
N GLY A 174 -12.61 -14.29 -3.26
CA GLY A 174 -13.76 -14.62 -4.12
C GLY A 174 -13.81 -13.83 -5.44
N GLY A 175 -12.84 -12.96 -5.68
CA GLY A 175 -12.85 -11.98 -6.76
C GLY A 175 -13.92 -10.92 -6.59
N LEU A 176 -13.98 -10.00 -7.54
CA LEU A 176 -15.12 -9.09 -7.69
C LEU A 176 -16.25 -9.81 -8.43
N SER A 177 -17.49 -9.44 -8.13
CA SER A 177 -18.65 -9.88 -8.92
C SER A 177 -18.65 -9.23 -10.31
N GLU A 178 -19.36 -9.81 -11.27
CA GLU A 178 -19.50 -9.20 -12.59
C GLU A 178 -20.14 -7.82 -12.53
N GLN A 179 -21.03 -7.60 -11.54
CA GLN A 179 -21.69 -6.32 -11.33
C GLN A 179 -20.70 -5.29 -10.80
N GLU A 180 -19.85 -5.65 -9.83
CA GLU A 180 -18.80 -4.79 -9.30
C GLU A 180 -17.79 -4.38 -10.39
N ILE A 181 -17.39 -5.31 -11.26
CA ILE A 181 -16.48 -5.01 -12.39
C ILE A 181 -17.17 -4.03 -13.37
N LYS A 182 -18.43 -4.28 -13.74
CA LYS A 182 -19.20 -3.38 -14.61
C LYS A 182 -19.36 -1.99 -13.98
N LEU A 183 -19.62 -1.92 -12.68
CA LEU A 183 -19.72 -0.66 -11.95
C LEU A 183 -18.39 0.10 -11.95
N ALA A 184 -17.26 -0.60 -11.75
CA ALA A 184 -15.94 0.00 -11.84
C ALA A 184 -15.68 0.57 -13.24
N GLN A 185 -16.01 -0.20 -14.28
CA GLN A 185 -15.88 0.26 -15.68
C GLN A 185 -16.75 1.48 -15.99
N ALA A 186 -17.99 1.51 -15.48
CA ALA A 186 -18.88 2.67 -15.60
C ALA A 186 -18.32 3.92 -14.90
N ASN A 187 -17.45 3.75 -13.90
CA ASN A 187 -16.74 4.82 -13.18
C ASN A 187 -15.29 5.03 -13.68
N GLY A 188 -15.02 4.63 -14.92
CA GLY A 188 -13.76 4.93 -15.62
C GLY A 188 -12.60 3.97 -15.31
N PHE A 189 -12.83 2.86 -14.62
CA PHE A 189 -11.80 1.83 -14.44
C PHE A 189 -11.62 1.00 -15.71
N THR A 190 -10.39 0.92 -16.20
CA THR A 190 -10.04 0.03 -17.30
C THR A 190 -9.76 -1.37 -16.75
N ALA A 191 -10.51 -2.36 -17.25
CA ALA A 191 -10.32 -3.75 -16.85
C ALA A 191 -9.08 -4.33 -17.52
N ILE A 192 -8.15 -4.90 -16.73
CA ILE A 192 -6.91 -5.51 -17.23
C ILE A 192 -6.74 -6.94 -16.72
N GLY A 193 -6.07 -7.77 -17.52
CA GLY A 193 -5.65 -9.12 -17.16
C GLY A 193 -4.15 -9.21 -16.84
N LEU A 194 -3.76 -10.15 -15.98
CA LEU A 194 -2.36 -10.44 -15.60
C LEU A 194 -1.87 -11.78 -16.19
N GLY A 195 -2.25 -12.03 -17.43
CA GLY A 195 -1.95 -13.28 -18.14
C GLY A 195 -3.01 -14.37 -17.92
N PRO A 196 -2.75 -15.61 -18.39
CA PRO A 196 -3.78 -16.64 -18.51
C PRO A 196 -4.05 -17.41 -17.21
N ARG A 197 -3.34 -17.12 -16.12
CA ARG A 197 -3.43 -17.84 -14.84
C ARG A 197 -4.22 -17.02 -13.84
N ILE A 198 -5.10 -17.68 -13.10
CA ILE A 198 -5.79 -17.05 -11.96
C ILE A 198 -4.77 -16.92 -10.83
N LEU A 199 -4.48 -15.68 -10.45
CA LEU A 199 -3.63 -15.35 -9.32
C LEU A 199 -4.48 -15.23 -8.05
N ARG A 200 -3.91 -15.58 -6.90
CA ARG A 200 -4.52 -15.24 -5.61
C ARG A 200 -4.52 -13.73 -5.42
N THR A 201 -5.44 -13.22 -4.61
CA THR A 201 -5.65 -11.79 -4.36
C THR A 201 -4.37 -11.04 -4.03
N GLU A 202 -3.61 -11.55 -3.05
CA GLU A 202 -2.36 -10.96 -2.61
C GLU A 202 -1.29 -11.00 -3.73
N THR A 203 -1.21 -12.11 -4.47
CA THR A 203 -0.30 -12.21 -5.62
C THR A 203 -0.70 -11.25 -6.74
N ALA A 204 -1.99 -11.09 -6.99
CA ALA A 204 -2.54 -10.22 -8.01
C ALA A 204 -2.26 -8.75 -7.70
N ALA A 205 -2.46 -8.32 -6.44
CA ALA A 205 -2.14 -6.99 -5.96
C ALA A 205 -0.67 -6.63 -6.21
N LEU A 206 0.24 -7.50 -5.76
CA LEU A 206 1.68 -7.27 -5.91
C LEU A 206 2.12 -7.31 -7.36
N THR A 207 1.61 -8.27 -8.14
CA THR A 207 1.93 -8.37 -9.57
C THR A 207 1.47 -7.13 -10.33
N ALA A 208 0.25 -6.63 -10.06
CA ALA A 208 -0.25 -5.42 -10.69
C ALA A 208 0.57 -4.19 -10.30
N LEU A 209 0.85 -4.02 -9.01
CA LEU A 209 1.64 -2.89 -8.50
C LEU A 209 3.06 -2.90 -9.08
N THR A 210 3.76 -4.03 -9.00
CA THR A 210 5.10 -4.19 -9.61
C THR A 210 5.04 -3.89 -11.10
N ALA A 211 4.06 -4.44 -11.85
CA ALA A 211 3.98 -4.20 -13.28
C ALA A 211 3.74 -2.72 -13.63
N VAL A 212 2.90 -2.01 -12.86
CA VAL A 212 2.68 -0.56 -13.01
C VAL A 212 3.97 0.21 -12.75
N LEU A 213 4.66 -0.09 -11.65
CA LEU A 213 5.88 0.61 -11.26
C LEU A 213 7.08 0.26 -12.16
N THR A 214 7.14 -0.93 -12.73
CA THR A 214 8.15 -1.28 -13.74
C THR A 214 7.90 -0.59 -15.07
N LEU A 215 6.64 -0.44 -15.48
CA LEU A 215 6.33 0.22 -16.76
C LEU A 215 6.43 1.74 -16.68
N TRP A 216 6.02 2.34 -15.55
CA TRP A 216 5.79 3.78 -15.46
C TRP A 216 6.30 4.41 -14.14
N GLY A 217 6.88 3.64 -13.24
CA GLY A 217 7.44 4.10 -11.97
C GLY A 217 8.97 4.05 -11.95
N ASP A 218 9.52 3.61 -10.82
CA ASP A 218 10.94 3.62 -10.48
C ASP A 218 11.58 2.23 -10.36
N LEU A 219 10.80 1.16 -10.56
CA LEU A 219 11.33 -0.21 -10.55
C LEU A 219 12.07 -0.52 -11.87
N ALA A 220 13.39 -0.58 -11.82
CA ALA A 220 14.29 -0.90 -12.94
C ALA A 220 14.46 -2.41 -13.19
#